data_AF-A0A7X5QPM2-F1
#
_entry.id   AF-A0A7X5QPM2-F1
#
_cell.length_a   1.000
_cell.length_b   1.000
_cell.length_c   1.000
_cell.angle_alpha   90.00
_cell.angle_beta   90.00
_cell.angle_gamma   90.00
#
_symmetry.space_group_name_H-M   'P 1'
#
loop_
_entity.id
_entity.type
_entity.pdbx_description
1 polymer ?
#
loop_
_entity_poly.entity_id
_entity_poly.type
_entity_poly.pdbx_seq_one_letter_code
_entity_poly.pdbx_strand_id
1 'polypeptide(L)'
;MFLSTTNLCRHRDTQSSSGLRYAGQYFDKETGLHFNTFRYYAPETGRFITPDPIGLNGGLNPYSYVHNPTGWVDPLGLATCPVIKQRVLDNIAA
;
A
#
# COMPACT_ATOMS: atom_id res chain seq x y z
N MET A 1 39.40 -43.04 -3.70
CA MET A 1 39.14 -42.25 -4.92
C MET A 1 37.68 -42.46 -5.32
N PHE A 2 36.75 -41.64 -4.81
CA PHE A 2 35.41 -41.45 -5.37
C PHE A 2 34.93 -40.06 -4.94
N LEU A 3 35.05 -39.10 -5.87
CA LEU A 3 34.52 -37.75 -5.75
C LEU A 3 33.01 -37.81 -6.04
N SER A 4 32.16 -37.77 -5.00
CA SER A 4 30.72 -37.55 -5.17
C SER A 4 30.44 -36.05 -5.05
N THR A 5 30.66 -35.35 -6.15
CA THR A 5 30.30 -33.95 -6.32
C THR A 5 28.83 -33.85 -6.71
N THR A 6 27.93 -33.81 -5.72
CA THR A 6 26.55 -33.37 -5.94
C THR A 6 26.07 -32.57 -4.72
N ASN A 7 26.53 -31.33 -4.62
CA ASN A 7 25.75 -30.26 -4.00
C ASN A 7 25.67 -29.09 -5.00
N LEU A 8 25.30 -29.45 -6.24
CA LEU A 8 24.96 -28.50 -7.28
C LEU A 8 23.53 -27.99 -6.98
N CYS A 9 23.38 -26.67 -6.98
CA CYS A 9 22.10 -25.96 -6.93
C CYS A 9 21.32 -26.11 -5.61
N ARG A 10 21.88 -25.59 -4.50
CA ARG A 10 21.00 -24.94 -3.53
C ARG A 10 20.45 -23.72 -4.25
N HIS A 11 19.32 -23.91 -4.95
CA HIS A 11 18.48 -22.83 -5.42
C HIS A 11 18.38 -21.90 -4.21
N ARG A 12 18.96 -20.70 -4.34
CA ARG A 12 18.46 -19.60 -3.54
C ARG A 12 17.01 -19.55 -3.94
N ASP A 13 16.16 -20.07 -3.07
CA ASP A 13 14.80 -19.60 -2.98
C ASP A 13 14.98 -18.11 -2.68
N THR A 14 15.16 -17.34 -3.75
CA THR A 14 14.86 -15.94 -3.74
C THR A 14 13.41 -15.98 -3.33
N GLN A 15 13.15 -15.86 -2.02
CA GLN A 15 11.83 -15.60 -1.51
C GLN A 15 11.43 -14.37 -2.29
N SER A 16 10.67 -14.59 -3.36
CA SER A 16 9.98 -13.56 -4.08
C SER A 16 8.91 -13.13 -3.09
N SER A 17 9.35 -12.40 -2.06
CA SER A 17 8.48 -11.63 -1.21
C SER A 17 7.72 -10.81 -2.23
N SER A 18 6.42 -11.09 -2.37
CA SER A 18 5.60 -10.70 -3.50
C SER A 18 5.46 -9.18 -3.68
N GLY A 19 6.27 -8.38 -2.98
CA GLY A 19 6.22 -6.92 -2.89
C GLY A 19 5.04 -6.47 -2.05
N LEU A 20 3.99 -7.25 -1.98
CA LEU A 20 2.75 -6.90 -1.32
C LEU A 20 2.90 -6.83 0.20
N ARG A 21 2.25 -5.83 0.78
CA ARG A 21 2.15 -5.52 2.20
C ARG A 21 0.68 -5.44 2.59
N TYR A 22 0.42 -4.84 3.75
CA TYR A 22 -0.93 -4.61 4.27
C TYR A 22 -1.85 -4.04 3.18
N ALA A 23 -3.06 -4.61 3.06
CA ALA A 23 -4.07 -4.19 2.09
C ALA A 23 -3.67 -4.20 0.60
N GLY A 24 -2.58 -4.88 0.21
CA GLY A 24 -2.11 -4.90 -1.18
C GLY A 24 -1.17 -3.75 -1.55
N GLN A 25 -0.64 -3.03 -0.56
CA GLN A 25 0.41 -2.02 -0.75
C GLN A 25 1.66 -2.62 -1.36
N TYR A 26 2.32 -1.89 -2.27
CA TYR A 26 3.60 -2.31 -2.82
C TYR A 26 4.75 -1.82 -1.94
N PHE A 27 5.61 -2.72 -1.49
CA PHE A 27 6.80 -2.37 -0.73
C PHE A 27 7.91 -1.90 -1.65
N ASP A 28 8.29 -0.64 -1.50
CA ASP A 28 9.51 -0.13 -2.09
C ASP A 28 10.71 -0.50 -1.19
N LYS A 29 11.58 -1.36 -1.69
CA LYS A 29 12.76 -1.86 -0.96
C LYS A 29 13.84 -0.79 -0.80
N GLU A 30 13.87 0.22 -1.65
CA GLU A 30 14.92 1.25 -1.63
C GLU A 30 14.65 2.28 -0.55
N THR A 31 13.38 2.66 -0.38
CA THR A 31 12.95 3.68 0.59
C THR A 31 12.36 3.12 1.87
N GLY A 32 11.94 1.84 1.87
CA GLY A 32 11.19 1.23 2.98
C GLY A 32 9.74 1.72 3.08
N LEU A 33 9.29 2.53 2.11
CA LEU A 33 7.93 3.06 2.06
C LEU A 33 6.99 2.08 1.36
N HIS A 34 5.71 2.25 1.64
CA HIS A 34 4.66 1.45 1.06
C HIS A 34 3.88 2.29 0.06
N PHE A 35 3.85 1.89 -1.20
CA PHE A 35 3.11 2.59 -2.24
C PHE A 35 1.65 2.14 -2.25
N ASN A 36 0.74 3.11 -2.05
CA ASN A 36 -0.66 3.05 -2.48
C ASN A 36 -0.78 3.71 -3.85
N THR A 37 -1.88 3.45 -4.57
CA THR A 37 -2.11 3.93 -5.94
C THR A 37 -1.71 5.39 -6.17
N PHE A 38 -2.03 6.30 -5.24
CA PHE A 38 -1.75 7.73 -5.39
C PHE A 38 -0.71 8.29 -4.41
N ARG A 39 -0.29 7.53 -3.38
CA ARG A 39 0.53 8.08 -2.29
C ARG A 39 1.48 7.06 -1.67
N TYR A 40 2.59 7.56 -1.14
CA TYR A 40 3.53 6.79 -0.32
C TYR A 40 3.13 6.85 1.16
N TYR A 41 2.94 5.67 1.74
CA TYR A 41 2.63 5.43 3.14
C TYR A 41 3.91 5.08 3.90
N ALA A 42 4.17 5.80 4.99
CA ALA A 42 5.24 5.49 5.92
C ALA A 42 4.70 4.56 7.02
N PRO A 43 5.08 3.27 7.03
CA PRO A 43 4.59 2.31 8.02
C PRO A 43 5.08 2.65 9.43
N GLU A 44 6.24 3.30 9.58
CA GLU A 44 6.81 3.68 10.88
C GLU A 44 5.95 4.72 11.61
N THR A 45 5.42 5.70 10.89
CA THR A 45 4.60 6.79 11.46
C THR A 45 3.10 6.56 11.32
N GLY A 46 2.68 5.58 10.51
CA GLY A 46 1.27 5.29 10.23
C GLY A 46 0.56 6.37 9.40
N ARG A 47 1.28 7.09 8.53
CA ARG A 47 0.80 8.27 7.81
C ARG A 47 1.34 8.34 6.39
N PHE A 48 0.71 9.15 5.54
CA PHE A 48 1.25 9.48 4.22
C PHE A 48 2.36 10.52 4.33
N ILE A 49 3.37 10.40 3.47
CA ILE A 49 4.46 11.37 3.37
C ILE A 49 4.12 12.55 2.46
N THR A 50 3.20 12.35 1.52
CA THR A 50 2.71 13.37 0.60
C THR A 50 1.30 13.81 1.00
N PRO A 51 0.97 15.11 0.89
CA PRO A 51 -0.38 15.60 1.12
C PRO A 51 -1.34 15.01 0.07
N ASP A 52 -2.61 14.88 0.46
CA ASP A 52 -3.65 14.37 -0.44
C ASP A 52 -3.88 15.30 -1.65
N PRO A 53 -3.79 14.83 -2.91
CA PRO A 53 -4.09 15.65 -4.09
C PRO A 53 -5.55 16.15 -4.15
N ILE A 54 -6.49 15.49 -3.46
CA ILE A 54 -7.88 16.00 -3.36
C ILE A 54 -8.04 17.09 -2.27
N GLY A 55 -6.96 17.43 -1.56
CA GLY A 55 -6.97 18.45 -0.52
C GLY A 55 -7.85 18.07 0.67
N LEU A 56 -8.60 19.04 1.20
CA LEU A 56 -9.46 18.86 2.37
C LEU A 56 -10.70 17.97 2.11
N ASN A 57 -10.98 17.62 0.85
CA ASN A 57 -12.09 16.72 0.51
C ASN A 57 -11.85 15.27 0.95
N GLY A 58 -10.58 14.87 1.17
CA GLY A 58 -10.20 13.57 1.73
C GLY A 58 -10.21 13.53 3.27
N GLY A 59 -10.50 14.66 3.91
CA GLY A 59 -10.53 14.79 5.36
C GLY A 59 -9.72 15.99 5.86
N LEU A 60 -9.87 16.28 7.16
CA LEU A 60 -9.21 17.42 7.81
C LEU A 60 -7.69 17.29 7.88
N ASN A 61 -7.18 16.06 7.86
CA ASN A 61 -5.74 15.80 7.89
C ASN A 61 -5.27 15.20 6.55
N PRO A 62 -4.59 15.97 5.69
CA PRO A 62 -4.17 15.52 4.37
C PRO A 62 -3.09 14.43 4.41
N TYR A 63 -2.50 14.17 5.57
CA TYR A 63 -1.46 13.15 5.76
C TYR A 63 -1.99 11.89 6.47
N SER A 64 -3.24 11.87 6.93
CA SER A 64 -3.77 10.70 7.64
C SER A 64 -4.12 9.56 6.67
N TYR A 65 -3.82 8.32 7.07
CA TYR A 65 -4.21 7.13 6.31
C TYR A 65 -5.71 6.85 6.42
N VAL A 66 -6.16 6.40 7.59
CA VAL A 66 -7.58 6.18 7.88
C VAL A 66 -7.83 6.47 9.36
N HIS A 67 -9.05 6.86 9.72
CA HIS A 67 -9.43 7.11 11.11
C HIS A 67 -9.35 5.84 11.98
N ASN A 68 -9.72 4.68 11.42
CA ASN A 68 -9.63 3.38 12.08
C ASN A 68 -8.89 2.36 11.20
N PRO A 69 -7.55 2.23 11.31
CA PRO A 69 -6.75 1.33 10.47
C PRO A 69 -6.99 -0.15 10.77
N THR A 70 -7.62 -0.49 11.90
CA THR A 70 -7.98 -1.88 12.24
C THR A 70 -9.21 -2.38 11.50
N GLY A 71 -10.14 -1.49 11.16
CA GLY A 71 -11.40 -1.86 10.49
C GLY A 71 -11.53 -1.34 9.06
N TRP A 72 -10.81 -0.27 8.72
CA TRP A 72 -10.95 0.42 7.44
C TRP A 72 -9.63 0.39 6.67
N VAL A 73 -9.76 0.13 5.38
CA VAL A 73 -8.66 0.08 4.42
C VAL A 73 -8.95 1.13 3.35
N ASP A 74 -7.94 1.92 3.00
CA ASP A 74 -7.98 2.85 1.87
C ASP A 74 -7.15 2.25 0.71
N PRO A 75 -7.78 1.62 -0.29
CA PRO A 75 -7.08 0.92 -1.37
C PRO A 75 -6.43 1.87 -2.38
N LEU A 76 -7.00 3.07 -2.56
CA LEU A 76 -6.50 4.05 -3.53
C LEU A 76 -5.44 4.94 -2.88
N GLY A 77 -5.52 5.15 -1.56
CA GLY A 77 -4.72 6.18 -0.93
C GLY A 77 -5.32 7.56 -1.19
N LEU A 78 -6.64 7.71 -1.23
CA LEU A 78 -7.35 9.02 -1.36
C LEU A 78 -8.32 9.26 -0.19
N ALA A 79 -8.12 8.50 0.89
CA ALA A 79 -8.89 8.45 2.12
C ALA A 79 -10.32 8.95 1.97
N THR A 80 -11.20 8.12 1.42
CA THR A 80 -12.61 8.16 1.80
C THR A 80 -13.15 6.71 1.74
N CYS A 81 -13.88 6.25 2.76
CA CYS A 81 -14.84 5.13 2.64
C CYS A 81 -15.55 4.95 3.99
N PRO A 82 -16.91 4.85 4.01
CA PRO A 82 -17.73 3.98 3.13
C PRO A 82 -18.58 4.69 2.06
N VAL A 83 -18.67 6.03 2.12
CA VAL A 83 -19.62 6.83 1.32
C VAL A 83 -19.15 7.12 -0.11
N ILE A 84 -17.86 6.94 -0.46
CA ILE A 84 -17.37 7.20 -1.84
C ILE A 84 -18.22 6.48 -2.87
N LYS A 85 -18.70 5.29 -2.53
CA LYS A 85 -19.34 4.38 -3.48
C LYS A 85 -20.67 4.90 -4.04
N GLN A 86 -21.39 5.81 -3.40
CA GLN A 86 -22.74 6.21 -3.88
C GLN A 86 -22.74 7.55 -4.64
N ARG A 87 -22.26 8.65 -4.06
CA ARG A 87 -22.42 9.99 -4.67
C ARG A 87 -21.51 10.28 -5.86
N VAL A 88 -20.37 9.60 -5.98
CA VAL A 88 -19.52 9.73 -7.18
C VAL A 88 -20.17 9.02 -8.38
N LEU A 89 -20.90 7.93 -8.15
CA LEU A 89 -21.66 7.23 -9.18
C LEU A 89 -22.95 7.98 -9.56
N ASP A 90 -23.62 8.64 -8.61
CA ASP A 90 -24.87 9.35 -8.88
C ASP A 90 -24.70 10.67 -9.65
N ASN A 91 -23.54 11.35 -9.55
CA ASN A 91 -23.27 12.62 -10.28
C ASN A 91 -22.59 12.42 -11.64
N ILE A 92 -22.19 11.19 -11.99
CA ILE A 92 -21.67 10.86 -13.33
C ILE A 92 -22.79 10.24 -14.20
N ALA A 93 -23.84 9.72 -13.57
CA ALA A 93 -24.97 9.07 -14.24
C ALA A 93 -26.26 9.93 -14.34
N ALA A 94 -26.22 11.21 -13.92
CA ALA A 94 -27.33 12.17 -14.02
C ALA A 94 -26.93 13.42 -14.83
#